data_AF-A0A926JGU4-F1
#
_entry.id   AF-A0A926JGU4-F1
#
_cell.length_a   1.000
_cell.length_b   1.000
_cell.length_c   1.000
_cell.angle_alpha   90.00
_cell.angle_beta   90.00
_cell.angle_gamma   90.00
#
_symmetry.space_group_name_H-M   'P 1'
#
loop_
_entity.id
_entity.type
_entity.pdbx_description
1 polymer ?
#
loop_
_entity_poly.entity_id
_entity_poly.type
_entity_poly.pdbx_seq_one_letter_code
_entity_poly.pdbx_strand_id
1 'polypeptide(L)'
;MQNPAYVLPGATASVARTSEERIASVAAWREAPSFSDAERAVLQLAESVTRLADRSQESVPDALWGEVAEHFGEKELPALILTVALTDFFNRINTTIREHSGTSWG
;
A
#
# COMPACT_ATOMS: atom_id res chain seq x y z
N MET A 1 5.19 -5.06 -33.38
CA MET A 1 5.60 -3.63 -33.39
C MET A 1 5.63 -3.18 -31.94
N GLN A 2 6.82 -3.18 -31.32
CA GLN A 2 7.02 -2.90 -29.89
C GLN A 2 6.76 -1.42 -29.61
N ASN A 3 5.96 -1.08 -28.60
CA ASN A 3 5.78 0.30 -28.13
C ASN A 3 6.84 0.61 -27.06
N PRO A 4 7.86 1.43 -27.33
CA PRO A 4 8.89 1.73 -26.35
C PRO A 4 8.37 2.72 -25.31
N ALA A 5 8.67 2.42 -24.05
CA ALA A 5 8.35 3.19 -22.88
C ALA A 5 8.59 4.71 -23.05
N TYR A 6 7.58 5.49 -22.73
CA TYR A 6 7.72 6.91 -22.40
C TYR A 6 8.38 7.00 -21.02
N VAL A 7 9.71 7.10 -20.99
CA VAL A 7 10.48 7.38 -19.77
C VAL A 7 10.65 8.89 -19.68
N LEU A 8 10.07 9.51 -18.64
CA LEU A 8 10.32 10.91 -18.34
C LEU A 8 11.79 11.10 -17.90
N PRO A 9 12.53 12.05 -18.49
CA PRO A 9 13.92 12.30 -18.10
C PRO A 9 13.94 13.01 -16.74
N GLY A 10 14.50 12.35 -15.71
CA GLY A 10 14.86 13.03 -14.45
C GLY A 10 14.59 12.29 -13.14
N ALA A 11 13.95 11.13 -13.13
CA ALA A 11 13.70 10.39 -11.88
C ALA A 11 14.32 8.99 -11.94
N THR A 12 15.63 8.88 -11.67
CA THR A 12 16.17 7.62 -11.16
C THR A 12 15.78 7.50 -9.69
N ALA A 13 14.50 7.25 -9.42
CA ALA A 13 14.11 6.72 -8.12
C ALA A 13 14.69 5.30 -8.05
N SER A 14 15.75 5.10 -7.26
CA SER A 14 16.21 3.75 -6.95
C SER A 14 15.05 3.02 -6.29
N VAL A 15 14.46 2.04 -6.98
CA VAL A 15 13.51 1.14 -6.32
C VAL A 15 14.31 0.38 -5.28
N ALA A 16 14.12 0.72 -4.00
CA ALA A 16 14.74 0.01 -2.91
C ALA A 16 14.29 -1.46 -3.01
N ARG A 17 15.22 -2.37 -3.30
CA ARG A 17 14.91 -3.80 -3.35
C ARG A 17 14.67 -4.28 -1.93
N THR A 18 13.41 -4.47 -1.57
CA THR A 18 13.02 -5.15 -0.33
C THR A 18 13.29 -6.65 -0.50
N SER A 19 13.79 -7.34 0.54
CA SER A 19 14.00 -8.78 0.48
C SER A 19 12.67 -9.54 0.35
N GLU A 20 12.68 -10.68 -0.34
CA GLU A 20 11.49 -11.54 -0.47
C GLU A 20 10.94 -11.96 0.89
N GLU A 21 11.83 -12.25 1.85
CA GLU A 21 11.48 -12.55 3.24
C GLU A 21 10.71 -11.40 3.90
N ARG A 22 11.13 -10.15 3.70
CA ARG A 22 10.46 -8.99 4.28
C ARG A 22 9.12 -8.72 3.61
N ILE A 23 8.99 -9.00 2.32
CA ILE A 23 7.70 -8.94 1.60
C ILE A 23 6.75 -10.00 2.18
N ALA A 24 7.23 -11.24 2.34
CA ALA A 24 6.43 -12.32 2.92
C ALA A 24 5.99 -12.01 4.36
N SER A 25 6.82 -11.32 5.15
CA SER A 25 6.49 -10.95 6.53
C SER A 25 5.41 -9.87 6.66
N VAL A 26 5.01 -9.18 5.58
CA VAL A 26 3.94 -8.16 5.62
C VAL A 26 2.61 -8.75 6.09
N ALA A 27 2.32 -10.01 5.75
CA ALA A 27 1.08 -10.68 6.18
C ALA A 27 0.98 -10.81 7.72
N ALA A 28 2.13 -10.83 8.41
CA ALA A 28 2.24 -10.95 9.87
C ALA A 28 2.93 -9.71 10.47
N TRP A 29 2.74 -8.53 9.87
CA TRP A 29 3.52 -7.32 10.19
C TRP A 29 3.51 -6.90 11.67
N ARG A 30 2.43 -7.21 12.40
CA ARG A 30 2.32 -6.90 13.84
C ARG A 30 3.39 -7.63 14.66
N GLU A 31 3.71 -8.85 14.26
CA GLU A 31 4.64 -9.74 14.96
C GLU A 31 6.04 -9.70 14.34
N ALA A 32 6.16 -9.24 13.08
CA ALA A 32 7.43 -9.20 12.35
C ALA A 32 8.35 -8.07 12.87
N PRO A 33 9.59 -8.39 13.31
CA PRO A 33 10.50 -7.38 13.91
C PRO A 33 11.11 -6.42 12.89
N SER A 34 10.93 -6.65 11.59
CA SER A 34 11.57 -5.94 10.48
C SER A 34 10.87 -4.63 10.05
N PHE A 35 9.82 -4.22 10.77
CA PHE A 35 9.05 -3.01 10.51
C PHE A 35 9.26 -1.96 11.60
N SER A 36 9.63 -0.75 11.19
CA SER A 36 9.73 0.42 12.07
C SER A 36 8.35 0.89 12.54
N ASP A 37 8.31 1.78 13.54
CA ASP A 37 7.06 2.34 14.06
C ASP A 37 6.27 3.08 12.98
N ALA A 38 6.95 3.87 12.12
CA ALA A 38 6.33 4.52 10.96
C ALA A 38 5.70 3.52 9.99
N GLU A 39 6.38 2.41 9.73
CA GLU A 39 5.87 1.35 8.85
C GLU A 39 4.68 0.62 9.47
N ARG A 40 4.70 0.41 10.79
CA ARG A 40 3.58 -0.18 11.53
C ARG A 40 2.35 0.72 11.52
N ALA A 41 2.53 2.03 11.74
CA ALA A 41 1.45 3.00 11.69
C ALA A 41 0.77 3.03 10.31
N VAL A 42 1.54 3.07 9.22
CA VAL A 42 0.97 3.05 7.86
C VAL A 42 0.35 1.70 7.49
N LEU A 43 0.89 0.57 7.96
CA LEU A 43 0.29 -0.75 7.76
C LEU A 43 -1.05 -0.87 8.52
N GLN A 44 -1.12 -0.30 9.73
CA GLN A 44 -2.37 -0.19 10.49
C GLN A 44 -3.41 0.67 9.76
N LEU A 45 -3.01 1.81 9.21
CA LEU A 45 -3.87 2.66 8.37
C LEU A 45 -4.36 1.88 7.15
N ALA A 46 -3.46 1.23 6.42
CA ALA A 46 -3.77 0.47 5.22
C ALA A 46 -4.80 -0.64 5.48
N GLU A 47 -4.62 -1.41 6.57
CA GLU A 47 -5.59 -2.44 6.98
C GLU A 47 -6.96 -1.81 7.31
N SER A 48 -6.94 -0.66 8.00
CA SER A 48 -8.15 0.02 8.46
C SER A 48 -8.99 0.58 7.32
N VAL A 49 -8.37 1.18 6.31
CA VAL A 49 -9.06 1.73 5.13
C VAL A 49 -9.48 0.65 4.14
N THR A 50 -8.73 -0.46 4.03
CA THR A 50 -9.07 -1.57 3.12
C THR A 50 -10.29 -2.33 3.63
N ARG A 51 -10.39 -2.52 4.95
CA ARG A 51 -11.51 -3.24 5.60
C ARG A 51 -12.68 -2.33 5.95
N LEU A 52 -12.87 -1.24 5.21
CA LEU A 52 -13.91 -0.25 5.45
C LEU A 52 -15.32 -0.88 5.51
N ALA A 53 -15.59 -1.88 4.68
CA ALA A 53 -16.88 -2.58 4.65
C ALA A 53 -17.15 -3.48 5.87
N ASP A 54 -16.10 -3.92 6.57
CA ASP A 54 -16.21 -4.84 7.72
C ASP A 54 -16.50 -4.09 9.03
N ARG A 55 -16.27 -2.77 9.07
CA ARG A 55 -16.28 -1.99 10.31
C ARG A 55 -17.62 -1.30 10.52
N SER A 56 -18.19 -1.52 11.71
CA SER A 56 -19.38 -0.80 12.20
C SER A 56 -19.04 0.50 12.93
N GLN A 57 -17.79 0.68 13.33
CA GLN A 57 -17.25 1.88 13.96
C GLN A 57 -16.39 2.67 12.97
N GLU A 58 -15.94 3.85 13.39
CA GLU A 58 -15.06 4.72 12.60
C GLU A 58 -13.85 3.94 12.07
N SER A 59 -13.67 3.96 10.75
CA SER A 59 -12.65 3.17 10.07
C SER A 59 -11.24 3.64 10.43
N VAL A 60 -11.02 4.95 10.53
CA VAL A 60 -9.74 5.54 10.93
C VAL A 60 -9.97 6.48 12.12
N PRO A 61 -9.81 6.00 13.36
CA PRO A 61 -9.94 6.84 14.55
C PRO A 61 -8.89 7.96 14.58
N ASP A 62 -9.22 9.10 15.21
CA ASP A 62 -8.30 10.24 15.36
C ASP A 62 -6.94 9.86 15.96
N ALA A 63 -6.90 8.91 16.89
CA ALA A 63 -5.65 8.42 17.49
C ALA A 63 -4.73 7.75 16.45
N LEU A 64 -5.30 6.95 15.55
CA LEU A 64 -4.55 6.33 14.46
C LEU A 64 -4.12 7.38 13.44
N TRP A 65 -4.98 8.35 13.14
CA TRP A 65 -4.62 9.47 12.27
C TRP A 65 -3.44 10.25 12.83
N GLY A 66 -3.48 10.56 14.13
CA GLY A 66 -2.39 11.24 14.84
C GLY A 66 -1.08 10.49 14.76
N GLU A 67 -1.08 9.19 15.09
CA GLU A 67 0.12 8.33 15.03
C GLU A 67 0.76 8.32 13.62
N VAL A 68 -0.06 8.21 12.57
CA VAL A 68 0.47 8.24 11.20
C VAL A 68 1.01 9.63 10.84
N ALA A 69 0.31 10.70 11.23
CA ALA A 69 0.71 12.08 10.97
C ALA A 69 1.99 12.49 11.70
N GLU A 70 2.36 11.82 12.80
CA GLU A 70 3.66 11.99 13.47
C GLU A 70 4.83 11.50 12.61
N HIS A 71 4.59 10.53 11.72
CA HIS A 71 5.62 9.89 10.91
C HIS A 71 5.72 10.41 9.47
N PHE A 72 4.62 10.93 8.91
CA PHE A 72 4.55 11.31 7.50
C PHE A 72 4.08 12.76 7.32
N GLY A 73 4.81 13.52 6.51
CA GLY A 73 4.50 14.92 6.27
C GLY A 73 3.27 15.14 5.37
N GLU A 74 2.87 16.42 5.23
CA GLU A 74 1.66 16.84 4.49
C GLU A 74 1.60 16.36 3.03
N LYS A 75 2.74 16.08 2.40
CA LYS A 75 2.80 15.58 1.01
C LYS A 75 2.84 14.06 0.93
N GLU A 76 3.39 13.40 1.95
CA GLU A 76 3.59 11.96 1.98
C GLU A 76 2.29 11.25 2.35
N LEU A 77 1.58 11.78 3.34
CA LEU A 77 0.34 11.18 3.83
C LEU A 77 -0.75 11.06 2.76
N PRO A 78 -1.07 12.11 1.96
CA PRO A 78 -2.00 11.97 0.85
C PRO A 78 -1.54 10.97 -0.22
N ALA A 79 -0.23 10.90 -0.49
CA ALA A 79 0.32 9.96 -1.45
C ALA A 79 0.18 8.50 -0.97
N LEU A 80 0.39 8.25 0.33
CA LEU A 80 0.16 6.94 0.94
C LEU A 80 -1.31 6.53 0.86
N ILE A 81 -2.23 7.42 1.23
CA ILE A 81 -3.68 7.17 1.15
C ILE A 81 -4.09 6.85 -0.29
N LEU A 82 -3.63 7.65 -1.25
CA LEU A 82 -3.91 7.42 -2.66
C LEU A 82 -3.38 6.07 -3.14
N THR A 83 -2.18 5.68 -2.70
CA THR A 83 -1.57 4.39 -3.04
C THR A 83 -2.40 3.23 -2.52
N VAL A 84 -2.85 3.30 -1.26
CA VAL A 84 -3.72 2.26 -0.68
C VAL A 84 -5.06 2.20 -1.41
N ALA A 85 -5.69 3.35 -1.64
CA ALA A 85 -6.98 3.42 -2.32
C ALA A 85 -6.94 2.88 -3.76
N LEU A 86 -5.90 3.22 -4.53
CA LEU A 86 -5.71 2.70 -5.89
C LEU A 86 -5.48 1.19 -5.89
N THR A 87 -4.70 0.69 -4.93
CA THR A 87 -4.47 -0.76 -4.78
C THR A 87 -5.78 -1.49 -4.50
N ASP A 88 -6.58 -1.00 -3.55
CA ASP A 88 -7.89 -1.60 -3.22
C ASP A 88 -8.87 -1.51 -4.40
N PHE A 89 -8.87 -0.40 -5.14
CA PHE A 89 -9.67 -0.23 -6.36
C PHE A 89 -9.36 -1.31 -7.41
N PHE A 90 -8.09 -1.54 -7.73
CA PHE A 90 -7.70 -2.58 -8.69
C PHE A 90 -8.01 -3.98 -8.15
N ASN A 91 -7.79 -4.24 -6.85
CA ASN A 91 -8.15 -5.51 -6.22
C ASN A 91 -9.65 -5.82 -6.39
N ARG A 92 -10.52 -4.82 -6.21
CA ARG A 92 -11.98 -4.96 -6.40
C ARG A 92 -12.35 -5.23 -7.85
N ILE A 93 -11.75 -4.55 -8.82
CA ILE A 93 -11.99 -4.81 -10.25
C ILE A 93 -11.59 -6.24 -10.60
N ASN A 94 -10.33 -6.61 -10.28
CA ASN A 94 -9.77 -7.92 -10.63
C ASN A 94 -10.58 -9.06 -10.01
N THR A 95 -11.00 -8.90 -8.75
CA THR A 95 -11.85 -9.87 -8.06
C THR A 95 -13.23 -10.00 -8.72
N THR A 96 -13.84 -8.87 -9.11
CA THR A 96 -15.18 -8.86 -9.72
C THR A 96 -15.19 -9.57 -11.07
N ILE A 97 -14.16 -9.35 -11.89
CA ILE A 97 -14.05 -9.97 -13.22
C ILE A 97 -13.36 -11.35 -13.19
N ARG A 98 -12.92 -11.80 -12.01
CA ARG A 98 -12.19 -13.07 -11.79
C ARG A 98 -10.89 -13.15 -12.62
N GLU A 99 -10.22 -12.02 -12.78
CA GLU A 99 -8.88 -11.97 -13.38
C GLU A 99 -7.91 -12.69 -12.44
N HIS A 100 -7.40 -13.85 -12.84
CA HIS A 100 -6.47 -14.62 -12.01
C HIS A 100 -5.06 -14.04 -12.19
N SER A 101 -4.39 -13.75 -11.07
CA SER A 101 -2.95 -13.43 -11.08
C SER A 101 -2.16 -14.59 -11.71
N GLY A 102 -1.38 -14.31 -12.76
CA GLY A 102 -0.60 -15.30 -13.50
C GLY A 102 -0.79 -15.28 -15.01
N THR A 103 -1.75 -14.52 -15.54
CA THR A 103 -1.84 -14.22 -16.97
C THR A 103 -0.71 -13.26 -17.36
N SER A 104 0.25 -13.74 -18.16
CA SER A 104 1.15 -12.83 -18.88
C SER A 104 0.28 -12.07 -19.88
N TRP A 105 0.22 -10.74 -19.76
CA TRP A 105 -0.22 -9.91 -20.88
C TRP A 105 0.75 -10.20 -22.03
N GLY A 106 0.25 -10.88 -23.07
CA GLY A 106 1.03 -11.28 -24.25
C GLY A 106 1.57 -10.09 -25.04
#